data_AF-A0A5N3QU03-F1
#
_entry.id   AF-A0A5N3QU03-F1
#
_cell.length_a   1.000
_cell.length_b   1.000
_cell.length_c   1.000
_cell.angle_alpha   90.00
_cell.angle_beta   90.00
_cell.angle_gamma   90.00
#
_symmetry.space_group_name_H-M   'P 1'
#
loop_
_entity.id
_entity.type
_entity.pdbx_description
1 polymer ?
#
loop_
_entity_poly.entity_id
_entity_poly.type
_entity_poly.pdbx_seq_one_letter_code
_entity_poly.pdbx_strand_id
1 'polypeptide(L)'
;MFDLDIFAFQANAAAMEEVYLQNGDNYVALITNIDQAFKNVCTRIDALVKELKLDKVIVCLTDSVNWRKDVLPTYKDNRKDVRKPVGLSDLKKMLEERYESYLRPTLEADDVMGILATWEKFHPEYRKIIISEDKDMKTIPAWIYNPAKDFEPWLQSEEEADIWFLTQTLAGDVTDGYSGCPNVGLGTAEEMLRGGLMWEAYEHTFKSGARKGMTEERWRKVESPSLWDTVVSCFKKAGLNEAAALQQAQVARICRASEYDFKKKVVKPWTP
;
A
#
# COMPACT_ATOMS: atom_id res chain seq x y z
N MET A 1 -8.44 -12.97 5.35
CA MET A 1 -8.60 -12.30 4.04
C MET A 1 -7.27 -12.38 3.35
N PHE A 2 -7.23 -12.91 2.13
CA PHE A 2 -6.01 -13.11 1.36
C PHE A 2 -5.94 -12.08 0.24
N ASP A 3 -4.76 -11.48 0.07
CA ASP A 3 -4.40 -10.72 -1.12
C ASP A 3 -4.24 -11.67 -2.30
N LEU A 4 -5.29 -11.83 -3.10
CA LEU A 4 -5.27 -12.81 -4.18
C LEU A 4 -4.39 -12.35 -5.35
N ASP A 5 -4.14 -11.05 -5.47
CA ASP A 5 -3.34 -10.51 -6.57
C ASP A 5 -1.88 -10.95 -6.44
N ILE A 6 -1.31 -10.85 -5.24
CA ILE A 6 0.06 -11.32 -4.97
C ILE A 6 0.16 -12.82 -5.12
N PHE A 7 -0.75 -13.59 -4.52
CA PHE A 7 -0.73 -15.05 -4.58
C PHE A 7 -0.85 -15.57 -6.03
N ALA A 8 -1.79 -15.02 -6.80
CA ALA A 8 -1.97 -15.39 -8.20
C ALA A 8 -0.77 -14.97 -9.06
N PHE A 9 -0.20 -13.78 -8.84
CA PHE A 9 0.97 -13.31 -9.58
C PHE A 9 2.17 -14.22 -9.34
N GLN A 10 2.50 -14.52 -8.08
CA GLN A 10 3.64 -15.36 -7.71
C GLN A 10 3.50 -16.79 -8.27
N ALA A 11 2.33 -17.41 -8.09
CA ALA A 11 2.09 -18.77 -8.54
C ALA A 11 2.09 -18.89 -10.07
N ASN A 12 1.55 -17.88 -10.78
CA ASN A 12 1.57 -17.87 -12.24
C ASN A 12 2.98 -17.61 -12.79
N ALA A 13 3.70 -16.64 -12.22
CA ALA A 13 5.09 -16.39 -12.60
C ALA A 13 5.97 -17.64 -12.42
N ALA A 14 5.76 -18.42 -11.35
CA ALA A 14 6.47 -19.67 -11.11
C ALA A 14 6.07 -20.82 -12.05
N ALA A 15 4.87 -20.79 -12.63
CA ALA A 15 4.38 -21.80 -13.58
C ALA A 15 4.58 -21.39 -15.05
N MET A 16 5.17 -20.22 -15.30
CA MET A 16 5.42 -19.67 -16.62
C MET A 16 6.80 -20.13 -17.12
N GLU A 17 6.85 -20.61 -18.36
CA GLU A 17 8.05 -21.15 -18.99
C GLU A 17 8.24 -20.57 -20.40
N GLU A 18 9.50 -20.45 -20.82
CA GLU A 18 9.85 -20.17 -22.21
C GLU A 18 9.95 -21.48 -23.00
N VAL A 19 9.19 -21.59 -24.07
CA VAL A 19 9.24 -22.72 -24.99
C VAL A 19 9.82 -22.28 -26.33
N TYR A 20 10.80 -23.05 -26.79
CA TYR A 20 11.50 -22.85 -28.05
C TYR A 20 10.95 -23.85 -29.07
N LEU A 21 10.40 -23.35 -30.17
CA LEU A 21 9.85 -24.17 -31.25
C LEU A 21 10.69 -23.96 -32.51
N GLN A 22 11.12 -25.07 -33.12
CA GLN A 22 11.88 -25.08 -34.37
C GLN A 22 11.12 -25.86 -35.43
N ASN A 23 10.75 -25.19 -36.53
CA ASN A 23 10.12 -25.81 -37.68
C ASN A 23 10.43 -25.01 -38.96
N GLY A 24 11.70 -25.00 -39.37
CA GLY A 24 12.19 -24.14 -40.46
C GLY A 24 12.53 -22.71 -40.01
N ASP A 25 11.73 -22.14 -39.11
CA ASP A 25 12.00 -20.89 -38.38
C ASP A 25 12.18 -21.13 -36.88
N ASN A 26 12.72 -20.14 -36.16
CA ASN A 26 12.91 -20.16 -34.71
C ASN A 26 11.86 -19.27 -34.01
N TYR A 27 11.05 -19.87 -33.13
CA TYR A 27 10.07 -19.15 -32.32
C TYR A 27 10.36 -19.31 -30.83
N VAL A 28 10.10 -18.24 -30.07
CA VAL A 28 10.08 -18.26 -28.61
C VAL A 28 8.69 -17.87 -28.15
N ALA A 29 8.07 -18.71 -27.32
CA ALA A 29 6.77 -18.45 -26.73
C ALA A 29 6.87 -18.49 -25.20
N LEU A 30 6.15 -17.57 -24.55
CA LEU A 30 5.88 -17.65 -23.13
C LEU A 30 4.55 -18.37 -22.94
N ILE A 31 4.59 -19.50 -22.23
CA ILE A 31 3.40 -20.26 -21.86
C ILE A 31 3.31 -20.36 -20.34
N THR A 32 2.11 -20.55 -19.82
CA THR A 32 1.91 -20.87 -18.41
C THR A 32 1.04 -22.11 -18.26
N ASN A 33 1.35 -22.96 -17.30
CA ASN A 33 0.46 -24.03 -16.88
C ASN A 33 -0.53 -23.48 -15.83
N ILE A 34 -1.67 -22.98 -16.30
CA ILE A 34 -2.69 -22.35 -15.44
C ILE A 34 -3.20 -23.32 -14.37
N ASP A 35 -3.37 -24.60 -14.69
CA ASP A 35 -3.81 -25.61 -13.73
C ASP A 35 -2.77 -25.83 -12.62
N GLN A 36 -1.48 -25.81 -12.96
CA GLN A 36 -0.41 -25.88 -11.97
C GLN A 36 -0.38 -24.63 -11.10
N ALA A 37 -0.50 -23.44 -11.69
CA ALA A 37 -0.57 -22.19 -10.95
C ALA A 37 -1.77 -22.17 -9.98
N PHE A 38 -2.95 -22.60 -10.44
CA PHE A 38 -4.16 -22.74 -9.63
C PHE A 38 -3.96 -23.69 -8.45
N LYS A 39 -3.42 -24.89 -8.71
CA LYS A 39 -3.08 -25.88 -7.67
C LYS A 39 -2.09 -25.31 -6.65
N ASN A 40 -1.10 -24.55 -7.10
CA ASN A 40 -0.11 -23.93 -6.23
C ASN A 40 -0.75 -22.91 -5.27
N VAL A 41 -1.64 -22.04 -5.78
CA VAL A 41 -2.37 -21.08 -4.94
C VAL A 41 -3.26 -21.81 -3.94
N CYS A 42 -4.06 -22.79 -4.39
CA CYS A 42 -4.93 -23.55 -3.50
C CYS A 42 -4.15 -24.28 -2.40
N THR A 43 -3.06 -24.95 -2.77
CA THR A 43 -2.19 -25.65 -1.81
C THR A 43 -1.60 -24.69 -0.79
N ARG A 44 -1.17 -23.49 -1.22
CA ARG A 44 -0.63 -22.46 -0.33
C ARG A 44 -1.69 -21.92 0.62
N ILE A 45 -2.91 -21.64 0.13
CA ILE A 45 -4.03 -21.20 0.98
C ILE A 45 -4.40 -22.31 1.99
N ASP A 46 -4.51 -23.56 1.55
CA ASP A 46 -4.87 -24.69 2.42
C ASP A 46 -3.82 -24.92 3.53
N ALA A 47 -2.53 -24.75 3.19
CA ALA A 47 -1.45 -24.80 4.18
C ALA A 47 -1.61 -23.70 5.24
N LEU A 48 -1.87 -22.46 4.82
CA LEU A 48 -2.07 -21.33 5.72
C LEU A 48 -3.36 -21.45 6.56
N VAL A 49 -4.43 -21.98 5.98
CA VAL A 49 -5.67 -22.31 6.71
C VAL A 49 -5.40 -23.30 7.83
N LYS A 50 -4.60 -24.35 7.55
CA LYS A 50 -4.24 -25.36 8.56
C LYS A 50 -3.29 -24.80 9.63
N GLU A 51 -2.28 -24.05 9.22
CA GLU A 51 -1.27 -23.47 10.10
C GLU A 51 -1.88 -22.47 11.08
N LEU A 52 -2.69 -21.53 10.55
CA LEU A 52 -3.32 -20.46 11.31
C LEU A 52 -4.68 -20.86 11.89
N LYS A 53 -5.16 -22.08 11.61
CA LYS A 53 -6.47 -22.61 12.02
C LYS A 53 -7.63 -21.68 11.63
N LEU A 54 -7.66 -21.26 10.37
CA LEU A 54 -8.66 -20.32 9.86
C LEU A 54 -10.01 -21.01 9.65
N ASP A 55 -11.08 -20.43 10.18
CA ASP A 55 -12.45 -20.95 9.98
C ASP A 55 -13.06 -20.54 8.64
N LYS A 56 -12.65 -19.37 8.12
CA LYS A 56 -13.22 -18.77 6.92
C LYS A 56 -12.15 -18.13 6.04
N VAL A 57 -12.22 -18.45 4.74
CA VAL A 57 -11.35 -17.90 3.70
C VAL A 57 -12.14 -16.91 2.86
N ILE A 58 -11.60 -15.69 2.75
CA ILE A 58 -12.07 -14.64 1.85
C ILE A 58 -10.87 -14.17 1.05
N VAL A 59 -11.04 -14.03 -0.26
CA VAL A 59 -10.01 -13.52 -1.19
C VAL A 59 -10.39 -12.13 -1.70
N CYS A 60 -9.42 -11.22 -1.78
CA CYS A 60 -9.62 -9.85 -2.24
C CYS A 60 -8.85 -9.61 -3.55
N LEU A 61 -9.46 -8.86 -4.48
CA LEU A 61 -8.95 -8.65 -5.83
C LEU A 61 -8.99 -7.16 -6.20
N THR A 62 -8.00 -6.72 -6.96
CA THR A 62 -7.94 -5.37 -7.54
C THR A 62 -8.83 -5.26 -8.77
N ASP A 63 -9.62 -4.19 -8.82
CA ASP A 63 -10.38 -3.80 -10.00
C ASP A 63 -9.46 -3.25 -11.11
N SER A 64 -9.96 -3.27 -12.34
CA SER A 64 -9.26 -2.73 -13.51
C SER A 64 -9.09 -1.20 -13.48
N VAL A 65 -9.95 -0.50 -12.73
CA VAL A 65 -9.90 0.94 -12.52
C VAL A 65 -9.34 1.21 -11.11
N ASN A 66 -8.56 2.28 -10.96
CA ASN A 66 -7.98 2.68 -9.68
C ASN A 66 -8.25 4.16 -9.40
N TRP A 67 -8.99 4.45 -8.33
CA TRP A 67 -9.37 5.81 -7.90
C TRP A 67 -8.17 6.71 -7.59
N ARG A 68 -7.01 6.15 -7.22
CA ARG A 68 -5.79 6.92 -6.95
C ARG A 68 -5.30 7.68 -8.19
N LYS A 69 -5.64 7.22 -9.39
CA LYS A 69 -5.31 7.91 -10.65
C LYS A 69 -6.09 9.21 -10.85
N ASP A 70 -7.24 9.36 -10.19
CA ASP A 70 -7.98 10.61 -10.19
C ASP A 70 -7.32 11.66 -9.27
N VAL A 71 -6.54 11.21 -8.27
CA VAL A 71 -5.79 12.07 -7.35
C VAL A 71 -4.38 12.37 -7.87
N LEU A 72 -3.67 11.33 -8.33
CA LEU A 72 -2.32 11.41 -8.90
C LEU A 72 -2.30 10.62 -10.21
N PRO A 73 -2.40 11.30 -11.37
CA PRO A 73 -2.44 10.62 -12.67
C PRO A 73 -1.23 9.73 -12.99
N THR A 74 -0.08 9.99 -12.33
CA THR A 74 1.15 9.20 -12.48
C THR A 74 1.21 7.97 -11.57
N TYR A 75 0.19 7.70 -10.75
CA TYR A 75 0.18 6.58 -9.81
C TYR A 75 0.26 5.22 -10.53
N LYS A 76 1.27 4.41 -10.15
CA LYS A 76 1.66 3.14 -10.76
C LYS A 76 1.99 3.21 -12.26
N ASP A 77 2.33 4.39 -12.79
CA ASP A 77 2.65 4.57 -14.21
C ASP A 77 3.95 3.88 -14.62
N ASN A 78 4.92 3.80 -13.71
CA ASN A 78 6.16 3.04 -13.86
C ASN A 78 5.95 1.54 -14.10
N ARG A 79 4.74 1.02 -13.84
CA ARG A 79 4.38 -0.39 -14.07
C ARG A 79 3.66 -0.64 -15.38
N LYS A 80 3.28 0.40 -16.14
CA LYS A 80 2.45 0.27 -17.35
C LYS A 80 3.05 -0.65 -18.41
N ASP A 81 4.37 -0.58 -18.58
CA ASP A 81 5.09 -1.37 -19.59
C ASP A 81 5.63 -2.70 -19.06
N VAL A 82 5.39 -3.01 -17.77
CA VAL A 82 5.81 -4.28 -17.17
C VAL A 82 4.82 -5.37 -17.59
N ARG A 83 5.32 -6.33 -18.37
CA ARG A 83 4.52 -7.48 -18.82
C ARG A 83 4.11 -8.34 -17.62
N LYS A 84 2.80 -8.54 -17.45
CA LYS A 84 2.24 -9.50 -16.50
C LYS A 84 2.41 -10.95 -17.01
N PRO A 85 2.49 -11.94 -16.11
CA PRO A 85 2.45 -13.35 -16.50
C PRO A 85 1.27 -13.65 -17.41
N VAL A 86 1.50 -14.45 -18.45
CA VAL A 86 0.46 -14.89 -19.38
C VAL A 86 -0.63 -15.64 -18.60
N GLY A 87 -1.91 -15.50 -18.96
CA GLY A 87 -3.02 -16.21 -18.29
C GLY A 87 -3.36 -15.76 -16.87
N LEU A 88 -2.78 -14.65 -16.36
CA LEU A 88 -3.04 -14.18 -15.00
C LEU A 88 -4.51 -13.79 -14.77
N SER A 89 -5.19 -13.21 -15.76
CA SER A 89 -6.61 -12.89 -15.68
C SER A 89 -7.47 -14.15 -15.53
N ASP A 90 -7.15 -15.20 -16.28
CA ASP A 90 -7.89 -16.46 -16.25
C ASP A 90 -7.68 -17.19 -14.93
N LEU A 91 -6.43 -17.21 -14.43
CA LEU A 91 -6.12 -17.75 -13.10
C LEU A 91 -6.91 -17.05 -11.99
N LYS A 92 -6.95 -15.70 -12.00
CA LYS A 92 -7.72 -14.94 -11.01
C LYS A 92 -9.20 -15.28 -11.06
N LYS A 93 -9.78 -15.43 -12.25
CA LYS A 93 -11.18 -15.84 -12.42
C LYS A 93 -11.44 -17.24 -11.86
N MET A 94 -10.56 -18.22 -12.13
CA MET A 94 -10.69 -19.57 -11.56
C MET A 94 -10.66 -19.54 -10.02
N LEU A 95 -9.79 -18.70 -9.43
CA LEU A 95 -9.68 -18.55 -7.97
C LEU A 95 -10.89 -17.80 -7.39
N GLU A 96 -11.43 -16.82 -8.10
CA GLU A 96 -12.67 -16.11 -7.75
C GLU A 96 -13.87 -17.06 -7.71
N GLU A 97 -13.97 -18.00 -8.65
CA GLU A 97 -15.03 -19.02 -8.67
C GLU A 97 -14.88 -20.05 -7.54
N ARG A 98 -13.65 -20.25 -7.02
CA ARG A 98 -13.35 -21.25 -5.98
C ARG A 98 -13.59 -20.77 -4.55
N TYR A 99 -13.37 -19.48 -4.28
CA TYR A 99 -13.39 -18.88 -2.94
C TYR A 99 -14.44 -17.78 -2.82
N GLU A 100 -14.86 -17.47 -1.60
CA GLU A 100 -15.65 -16.24 -1.39
C GLU A 100 -14.76 -15.03 -1.69
N SER A 101 -15.12 -14.26 -2.71
CA SER A 101 -14.31 -13.19 -3.25
C SER A 101 -14.93 -11.82 -3.08
N TYR A 102 -14.07 -10.81 -2.89
CA TYR A 102 -14.47 -9.41 -2.86
C TYR A 102 -13.63 -8.63 -3.86
N LEU A 103 -14.29 -8.21 -4.93
CA LEU A 103 -13.85 -7.18 -5.85
C LEU A 103 -14.81 -5.99 -5.70
N ARG A 104 -14.28 -4.77 -5.67
CA ARG A 104 -15.09 -3.56 -5.58
C ARG A 104 -14.64 -2.57 -6.65
N PRO A 105 -15.59 -1.90 -7.35
CA PRO A 105 -15.24 -0.95 -8.39
C PRO A 105 -14.23 0.08 -7.89
N THR A 106 -13.25 0.40 -8.73
CA THR A 106 -12.17 1.38 -8.51
C THR A 106 -11.15 1.04 -7.43
N LEU A 107 -11.32 -0.05 -6.66
CA LEU A 107 -10.49 -0.37 -5.50
C LEU A 107 -9.40 -1.39 -5.84
N GLU A 108 -8.27 -1.25 -5.14
CA GLU A 108 -7.24 -2.30 -5.08
C GLU A 108 -7.61 -3.35 -4.02
N ALA A 109 -7.05 -4.56 -4.13
CA ALA A 109 -7.27 -5.63 -3.15
C ALA A 109 -6.98 -5.15 -1.72
N ASP A 110 -5.97 -4.31 -1.58
CA ASP A 110 -5.54 -3.64 -0.36
C ASP A 110 -6.64 -2.80 0.27
N ASP A 111 -7.31 -1.95 -0.52
CA ASP A 111 -8.45 -1.14 -0.07
C ASP A 111 -9.62 -2.02 0.34
N VAL A 112 -9.89 -3.08 -0.41
CA VAL A 112 -10.94 -4.04 -0.06
C VAL A 112 -10.64 -4.69 1.28
N MET A 113 -9.41 -5.15 1.50
CA MET A 113 -8.98 -5.73 2.78
C MET A 113 -9.06 -4.71 3.92
N GLY A 114 -8.60 -3.47 3.72
CA GLY A 114 -8.66 -2.40 4.70
C GLY A 114 -10.08 -2.05 5.13
N ILE A 115 -10.99 -1.92 4.16
CA ILE A 115 -12.41 -1.67 4.41
C ILE A 115 -13.03 -2.83 5.17
N LEU A 116 -12.86 -4.07 4.70
CA LEU A 116 -13.50 -5.24 5.32
C LEU A 116 -12.95 -5.52 6.73
N ALA A 117 -11.64 -5.34 6.93
CA ALA A 117 -10.98 -5.52 8.22
C ALA A 117 -11.50 -4.55 9.28
N THR A 118 -11.71 -3.29 8.90
CA THR A 118 -12.13 -2.22 9.81
C THR A 118 -13.65 -2.01 9.84
N TRP A 119 -14.42 -2.74 9.02
CA TRP A 119 -15.88 -2.65 9.03
C TRP A 119 -16.47 -3.58 10.10
N GLU A 120 -16.88 -3.02 11.25
CA GLU A 120 -17.40 -3.78 12.40
C GLU A 120 -18.55 -4.74 12.05
N LYS A 121 -19.44 -4.34 11.11
CA LYS A 121 -20.60 -5.15 10.71
C LYS A 121 -20.26 -6.30 9.77
N PHE A 122 -19.08 -6.29 9.18
CA PHE A 122 -18.61 -7.40 8.36
C PHE A 122 -18.16 -8.52 9.28
N HIS A 123 -18.81 -9.68 9.24
CA HIS A 123 -18.38 -10.85 10.01
C HIS A 123 -17.98 -10.54 11.47
N PRO A 124 -18.87 -9.90 12.27
CA PRO A 124 -18.57 -9.49 13.64
C PRO A 124 -18.19 -10.66 14.56
N GLU A 125 -18.59 -11.88 14.20
CA GLU A 125 -18.30 -13.13 14.89
C GLU A 125 -16.86 -13.63 14.69
N TYR A 126 -16.12 -13.10 13.71
CA TYR A 126 -14.78 -13.55 13.37
C TYR A 126 -13.71 -12.49 13.68
N ARG A 127 -12.55 -12.97 14.15
CA ARG A 127 -11.32 -12.18 14.09
C ARG A 127 -10.87 -12.09 12.64
N LYS A 128 -10.66 -10.86 12.15
CA LYS A 128 -10.25 -10.59 10.77
C LYS A 128 -8.74 -10.49 10.71
N ILE A 129 -8.12 -11.42 9.97
CA ILE A 129 -6.68 -11.43 9.70
C ILE A 129 -6.46 -11.12 8.22
N ILE A 130 -5.64 -10.12 7.93
CA ILE A 130 -5.12 -9.79 6.60
C ILE A 130 -3.87 -10.63 6.34
N ILE A 131 -3.85 -11.35 5.22
CA ILE A 131 -2.75 -12.21 4.81
C ILE A 131 -2.21 -11.67 3.49
N SER A 132 -1.08 -10.97 3.54
CA SER A 132 -0.39 -10.40 2.39
C SER A 132 1.11 -10.26 2.68
N GLU A 133 1.93 -10.34 1.64
CA GLU A 133 3.36 -10.05 1.74
C GLU A 133 3.65 -8.54 1.62
N ASP A 134 2.65 -7.73 1.28
CA ASP A 134 2.78 -6.29 1.14
C ASP A 134 2.96 -5.60 2.51
N LYS A 135 3.98 -4.74 2.61
CA LYS A 135 4.25 -3.94 3.81
C LYS A 135 3.18 -2.87 4.03
N ASP A 136 2.42 -2.50 3.00
CA ASP A 136 1.45 -1.40 3.06
C ASP A 136 0.24 -1.75 3.90
N MET A 137 -0.01 -3.05 4.11
CA MET A 137 -1.02 -3.55 5.05
C MET A 137 -0.84 -2.99 6.46
N LYS A 138 0.38 -2.60 6.84
CA LYS A 138 0.67 -1.97 8.14
C LYS A 138 -0.02 -0.61 8.33
N THR A 139 -0.59 -0.02 7.29
CA THR A 139 -1.42 1.21 7.38
C THR A 139 -2.85 0.94 7.86
N ILE A 140 -3.21 -0.33 8.10
CA ILE A 140 -4.55 -0.77 8.49
C ILE A 140 -4.53 -1.25 9.96
N PRO A 141 -5.44 -0.76 10.83
CA PRO A 141 -5.59 -1.25 12.19
C PRO A 141 -6.33 -2.60 12.20
N ALA A 142 -5.58 -3.67 12.00
CA ALA A 142 -6.11 -5.03 11.88
C ALA A 142 -5.09 -6.07 12.34
N TRP A 143 -5.53 -7.33 12.46
CA TRP A 143 -4.58 -8.43 12.54
C TRP A 143 -3.95 -8.64 11.16
N ILE A 144 -2.62 -8.70 11.12
CA ILE A 144 -1.83 -8.84 9.90
C ILE A 144 -0.95 -10.07 10.03
N TYR A 145 -0.72 -10.75 8.91
CA TYR A 145 0.22 -11.86 8.82
C TYR A 145 0.90 -11.87 7.45
N ASN A 146 2.21 -11.67 7.43
CA ASN A 146 3.05 -11.82 6.27
C ASN A 146 3.62 -13.25 6.19
N PRO A 147 3.16 -14.09 5.25
CA PRO A 147 3.53 -15.51 5.21
C PRO A 147 4.99 -15.77 4.79
N ALA A 148 5.75 -14.74 4.44
CA ALA A 148 7.18 -14.82 4.14
C ALA A 148 8.08 -14.35 5.30
N LYS A 149 7.54 -13.63 6.30
CA LYS A 149 8.34 -12.97 7.34
C LYS A 149 7.85 -13.21 8.76
N ASP A 150 6.55 -13.33 8.95
CA ASP A 150 5.96 -13.37 10.29
C ASP A 150 5.88 -14.80 10.81
N PHE A 151 6.13 -14.96 12.10
CA PHE A 151 5.97 -16.25 12.78
C PHE A 151 4.51 -16.56 13.10
N GLU A 152 3.74 -15.54 13.52
CA GLU A 152 2.32 -15.64 13.83
C GLU A 152 1.61 -14.32 13.49
N PRO A 153 0.27 -14.31 13.34
CA PRO A 153 -0.49 -13.09 13.11
C PRO A 153 -0.35 -12.13 14.30
N TRP A 154 -0.16 -10.85 14.03
CA TRP A 154 0.00 -9.81 15.04
C TRP A 154 -0.99 -8.68 14.81
N LEU A 155 -1.37 -7.98 15.89
CA LEU A 155 -2.33 -6.88 15.83
C LEU A 155 -1.59 -5.57 15.58
N GLN A 156 -1.94 -4.89 14.49
CA GLN A 156 -1.53 -3.52 14.25
C GLN A 156 -2.54 -2.57 14.90
N SER A 157 -2.06 -1.66 15.77
CA SER A 157 -2.92 -0.65 16.40
C SER A 157 -3.23 0.49 15.45
N GLU A 158 -4.24 1.30 15.78
CA GLU A 158 -4.60 2.48 14.98
C GLU A 158 -3.50 3.53 14.97
N GLU A 159 -2.86 3.76 16.12
CA GLU A 159 -1.77 4.71 16.26
C GLU A 159 -0.56 4.30 15.41
N GLU A 160 -0.15 3.02 15.46
CA GLU A 160 0.95 2.51 14.64
C GLU A 160 0.60 2.49 13.15
N ALA A 161 -0.67 2.22 12.81
CA ALA A 161 -1.16 2.28 11.44
C ALA A 161 -1.12 3.70 10.88
N ASP A 162 -1.52 4.70 11.67
CA ASP A 162 -1.50 6.11 11.28
C ASP A 162 -0.07 6.67 11.18
N ILE A 163 0.82 6.28 12.10
CA ILE A 163 2.25 6.63 12.01
C ILE A 163 2.87 6.03 10.74
N TRP A 164 2.61 4.75 10.44
CA TRP A 164 3.15 4.12 9.24
C TRP A 164 2.58 4.76 7.96
N PHE A 165 1.28 5.04 7.93
CA PHE A 165 0.63 5.77 6.84
C PHE A 165 1.28 7.13 6.57
N LEU A 166 1.47 7.96 7.59
CA LEU A 166 2.08 9.28 7.43
C LEU A 166 3.59 9.19 7.15
N THR A 167 4.23 8.12 7.62
CA THR A 167 5.63 7.81 7.28
C THR A 167 5.77 7.57 5.78
N GLN A 168 4.88 6.78 5.19
CA GLN A 168 4.84 6.56 3.74
C GLN A 168 4.48 7.83 2.97
N THR A 169 3.54 8.63 3.48
CA THR A 169 3.21 9.95 2.92
C THR A 169 4.44 10.86 2.79
N LEU A 170 5.32 10.85 3.79
CA LEU A 170 6.56 11.62 3.78
C LEU A 170 7.65 10.98 2.91
N ALA A 171 7.83 9.66 2.99
CA ALA A 171 8.92 8.96 2.34
C ALA A 171 8.70 8.71 0.84
N GLY A 172 7.43 8.66 0.42
CA GLY A 172 7.05 8.17 -0.91
C GLY A 172 7.19 6.65 -1.05
N ASP A 173 6.65 6.13 -2.14
CA ASP A 173 6.92 4.77 -2.59
C ASP A 173 7.12 4.75 -4.11
N VAL A 174 8.37 4.51 -4.52
CA VAL A 174 8.78 4.44 -5.93
C VAL A 174 8.09 3.29 -6.65
N THR A 175 7.79 2.19 -5.95
CA THR A 175 7.09 1.04 -6.52
C THR A 175 5.71 1.50 -6.99
N ASP A 176 5.01 2.30 -6.19
CA ASP A 176 3.66 2.83 -6.46
C ASP A 176 3.67 4.15 -7.24
N GLY A 177 4.83 4.77 -7.45
CA GLY A 177 4.98 5.94 -8.32
C GLY A 177 4.60 7.27 -7.67
N TYR A 178 4.55 7.36 -6.34
CA TYR A 178 4.38 8.61 -5.60
C TYR A 178 5.65 8.95 -4.81
N SER A 179 6.03 10.23 -4.80
CA SER A 179 7.38 10.66 -4.38
C SER A 179 7.50 11.05 -2.92
N GLY A 180 6.38 11.29 -2.23
CA GLY A 180 6.39 11.86 -0.89
C GLY A 180 6.99 13.27 -0.84
N CYS A 181 7.55 13.65 0.31
CA CYS A 181 8.19 14.93 0.54
C CYS A 181 9.66 14.92 0.06
N PRO A 182 10.10 15.91 -0.75
CA PRO A 182 11.48 15.97 -1.21
C PRO A 182 12.50 15.93 -0.06
N ASN A 183 13.55 15.11 -0.23
CA ASN A 183 14.65 14.92 0.73
C ASN A 183 14.24 14.35 2.11
N VAL A 184 13.05 13.75 2.23
CA VAL A 184 12.62 13.04 3.44
C VAL A 184 12.51 11.56 3.11
N GLY A 185 13.50 10.77 3.56
CA GLY A 185 13.44 9.31 3.45
C GLY A 185 12.74 8.66 4.64
N LEU A 186 12.54 7.34 4.56
CA LEU A 186 11.82 6.54 5.58
C LEU A 186 12.33 6.81 7.01
N GLY A 187 13.65 6.76 7.23
CA GLY A 187 14.22 6.98 8.56
C GLY A 187 13.98 8.39 9.11
N THR A 188 14.02 9.42 8.26
CA THR A 188 13.72 10.80 8.67
C THR A 188 12.23 10.98 8.93
N ALA A 189 11.37 10.36 8.13
CA ALA A 189 9.93 10.38 8.33
C ALA A 189 9.54 9.74 9.68
N GLU A 190 10.06 8.55 9.96
CA GLU A 190 9.83 7.86 11.24
C GLU A 190 10.35 8.67 12.44
N GLU A 191 11.56 9.24 12.34
CA GLU A 191 12.13 10.08 13.40
C GLU A 191 11.20 11.27 13.72
N MET A 192 10.72 11.96 12.68
CA MET A 192 9.87 13.15 12.84
C MET A 192 8.50 12.79 13.42
N LEU A 193 7.85 11.74 12.91
CA LEU A 193 6.50 11.35 13.34
C LEU A 193 6.49 10.71 14.72
N ARG A 194 7.37 9.74 14.99
CA ARG A 194 7.46 9.10 16.31
C ARG A 194 8.01 10.04 17.38
N GLY A 195 8.88 10.97 16.99
CA GLY A 195 9.40 11.99 17.88
C GLY A 195 8.40 13.12 18.19
N GLY A 196 7.25 13.17 17.50
CA GLY A 196 6.32 14.29 17.61
C GLY A 196 6.98 15.61 17.25
N LEU A 197 7.77 15.64 16.16
CA LEU A 197 8.60 16.78 15.77
C LEU A 197 8.05 17.45 14.51
N MET A 198 8.21 18.76 14.41
CA MET A 198 7.92 19.52 13.19
C MET A 198 9.04 20.53 12.89
N TRP A 199 9.11 20.99 11.65
CA TRP A 199 10.02 22.05 11.24
C TRP A 199 9.40 23.43 11.45
N GLU A 200 10.08 24.28 12.21
CA GLU A 200 9.72 25.69 12.38
C GLU A 200 10.77 26.59 11.71
N ALA A 201 10.31 27.50 10.84
CA ALA A 201 11.13 28.53 10.25
C ALA A 201 11.37 29.65 11.26
N TYR A 202 12.61 30.11 11.38
CA TYR A 202 12.96 31.24 12.25
C TYR A 202 13.99 32.14 11.57
N GLU A 203 13.95 33.42 11.92
CA GLU A 203 14.93 34.39 11.43
C GLU A 203 16.23 34.29 12.25
N HIS A 204 17.34 34.04 11.57
CA HIS A 204 18.66 33.99 12.18
C HIS A 204 19.46 35.25 11.84
N THR A 205 19.82 36.04 12.86
CA THR A 205 20.68 37.21 12.71
C THR A 205 22.15 36.86 12.96
N PHE A 206 23.02 37.20 12.00
CA PHE A 206 24.47 37.03 12.14
C PHE A 206 25.04 38.06 13.13
N LYS A 207 25.61 37.59 14.24
CA LYS A 207 26.17 38.46 15.31
C LYS A 207 27.63 38.88 15.08
N SER A 208 28.34 38.23 14.16
CA SER A 208 29.76 38.46 13.89
C SER A 208 30.12 38.11 12.44
N GLY A 209 31.34 38.47 12.02
CA GLY A 209 31.86 38.20 10.67
C GLY A 209 31.40 39.20 9.60
N ALA A 210 31.77 38.94 8.35
CA ALA A 210 31.49 39.83 7.21
C ALA A 210 29.99 40.04 6.93
N ARG A 211 29.12 39.16 7.43
CA ARG A 211 27.66 39.24 7.29
C ARG A 211 26.95 39.76 8.55
N LYS A 212 27.68 40.33 9.51
CA LYS A 212 27.10 40.82 10.77
C LYS A 212 25.95 41.80 10.51
N GLY A 213 24.82 41.58 11.17
CA GLY A 213 23.59 42.38 11.02
C GLY A 213 22.68 41.94 9.88
N MET A 214 23.10 41.04 9.00
CA MET A 214 22.21 40.40 8.02
C MET A 214 21.37 39.31 8.69
N THR A 215 20.20 39.04 8.12
CA THR A 215 19.28 37.97 8.54
C THR A 215 19.13 36.93 7.44
N GLU A 216 18.95 35.66 7.82
CA GLU A 216 18.55 34.58 6.92
C GLU A 216 17.53 33.67 7.60
N GLU A 217 16.62 33.09 6.81
CA GLU A 217 15.69 32.09 7.32
C GLU A 217 16.44 30.77 7.56
N ARG A 218 16.21 30.17 8.74
CA ARG A 218 16.71 28.84 9.10
C ARG A 218 15.57 27.99 9.64
N TRP A 219 15.83 26.69 9.75
CA TRP A 219 14.86 25.70 10.22
C TRP A 219 15.36 25.02 11.48
N ARG A 220 14.49 24.85 12.45
CA ARG A 220 14.74 24.08 13.68
C ARG A 220 13.64 23.06 13.89
N LYS A 221 13.95 21.97 14.60
CA LYS A 221 12.96 21.00 15.06
C LYS A 221 12.31 21.53 16.34
N VAL A 222 10.99 21.50 16.41
CA VAL A 222 10.18 21.83 17.59
C VAL A 222 9.14 20.72 17.82
N GLU A 223 8.49 20.73 18.97
CA GLU A 223 7.37 19.83 19.25
C GLU A 223 6.20 20.10 18.29
N SER A 224 5.62 19.04 17.75
CA SER A 224 4.51 19.09 16.82
C SER A 224 3.18 18.94 17.54
N PRO A 225 2.17 19.79 17.25
CA PRO A 225 0.83 19.65 17.81
C PRO A 225 0.11 18.36 17.36
N SER A 226 0.45 17.85 16.17
CA SER A 226 -0.14 16.64 15.60
C SER A 226 0.81 15.95 14.61
N LEU A 227 0.50 14.70 14.25
CA LEU A 227 1.23 14.01 13.17
C LEU A 227 1.03 14.71 11.81
N TRP A 228 -0.12 15.33 11.58
CA TRP A 228 -0.36 16.05 10.32
C TRP A 228 0.48 17.33 10.23
N ASP A 229 0.61 18.09 11.33
CA ASP A 229 1.49 19.27 11.39
C ASP A 229 2.95 18.90 11.11
N THR A 230 3.39 17.72 11.57
CA THR A 230 4.70 17.16 11.22
C THR A 230 4.83 17.03 9.70
N VAL A 231 3.85 16.40 9.04
CA VAL A 231 3.86 16.22 7.58
C VAL A 231 3.88 17.57 6.86
N VAL A 232 2.94 18.47 7.18
CA VAL A 232 2.83 19.79 6.55
C VAL A 232 4.12 20.58 6.72
N SER A 233 4.77 20.52 7.88
CA SER A 233 6.04 21.21 8.12
C SER A 233 7.19 20.71 7.24
N CYS A 234 7.25 19.40 6.96
CA CYS A 234 8.23 18.80 6.06
C CYS A 234 8.03 19.31 4.63
N PHE A 235 6.79 19.29 4.12
CA PHE A 235 6.48 19.82 2.79
C PHE A 235 6.77 21.31 2.69
N LYS A 236 6.41 22.09 3.73
CA LYS A 236 6.71 23.53 3.80
C LYS A 236 8.20 23.81 3.71
N LYS A 237 9.02 23.05 4.46
CA LYS A 237 10.49 23.16 4.40
C LYS A 237 11.07 22.80 3.03
N ALA A 238 10.42 21.89 2.30
CA ALA A 238 10.77 21.54 0.93
C ALA A 238 10.27 22.56 -0.12
N GLY A 239 9.61 23.65 0.29
CA GLY A 239 9.05 24.66 -0.61
C GLY A 239 7.71 24.26 -1.24
N LEU A 240 7.02 23.28 -0.67
CA LEU A 240 5.70 22.81 -1.10
C LEU A 240 4.61 23.23 -0.10
N ASN A 241 3.34 23.17 -0.54
CA ASN A 241 2.20 23.52 0.30
C ASN A 241 1.50 22.26 0.84
N GLU A 242 0.52 22.48 1.72
CA GLU A 242 -0.29 21.41 2.31
C GLU A 242 -1.09 20.62 1.27
N ALA A 243 -1.50 21.23 0.15
CA ALA A 243 -2.19 20.50 -0.91
C ALA A 243 -1.29 19.43 -1.55
N ALA A 244 0.01 19.70 -1.69
CA ALA A 244 0.98 18.70 -2.14
C ALA A 244 1.11 17.56 -1.11
N ALA A 245 1.14 17.89 0.19
CA ALA A 245 1.16 16.88 1.25
C ALA A 245 -0.10 16.00 1.22
N LEU A 246 -1.28 16.62 1.08
CA LEU A 246 -2.56 15.94 1.04
C LEU A 246 -2.69 15.00 -0.16
N GLN A 247 -2.21 15.41 -1.34
CA GLN A 247 -2.20 14.55 -2.52
C GLN A 247 -1.37 13.27 -2.28
N GLN A 248 -0.17 13.40 -1.69
CA GLN A 248 0.66 12.24 -1.36
C GLN A 248 -0.01 11.36 -0.29
N ALA A 249 -0.64 11.97 0.71
CA ALA A 249 -1.36 11.27 1.76
C ALA A 249 -2.54 10.47 1.20
N GLN A 250 -3.31 11.05 0.29
CA GLN A 250 -4.46 10.36 -0.29
C GLN A 250 -4.07 9.11 -1.07
N VAL A 251 -3.00 9.16 -1.87
CA VAL A 251 -2.58 7.96 -2.62
C VAL A 251 -1.84 6.93 -1.78
N ALA A 252 -1.17 7.33 -0.69
CA ALA A 252 -0.53 6.43 0.25
C ALA A 252 -1.52 5.73 1.22
N ARG A 253 -2.75 6.24 1.34
CA ARG A 253 -3.76 5.69 2.26
C ARG A 253 -4.42 4.45 1.67
N ILE A 254 -4.36 3.33 2.37
CA ILE A 254 -5.31 2.22 2.16
C ILE A 254 -6.65 2.56 2.82
N CYS A 255 -7.73 2.40 2.08
CA CYS A 255 -9.07 2.75 2.57
C CYS A 255 -9.46 1.91 3.79
N ARG A 256 -9.95 2.57 4.84
CA ARG A 256 -10.68 1.99 5.97
C ARG A 256 -12.19 2.11 5.75
N ALA A 257 -12.99 1.42 6.57
CA ALA A 257 -14.45 1.38 6.41
C ALA A 257 -15.12 2.76 6.44
N SER A 258 -14.59 3.69 7.25
CA SER A 258 -15.06 5.08 7.32
C SER A 258 -14.80 5.88 6.05
N GLU A 259 -13.86 5.44 5.20
CA GLU A 259 -13.40 6.11 3.98
C GLU A 259 -14.09 5.56 2.72
N TYR A 260 -15.09 4.68 2.87
CA TYR A 260 -15.87 4.13 1.75
C TYR A 260 -17.36 4.45 1.90
N ASP A 261 -17.99 4.93 0.82
CA ASP A 261 -19.44 5.06 0.73
C ASP A 261 -20.02 3.77 0.14
N PHE A 262 -20.53 2.89 1.00
CA PHE A 262 -21.10 1.60 0.59
C PHE A 262 -22.33 1.71 -0.32
N LYS A 263 -23.06 2.84 -0.28
CA LYS A 263 -24.25 3.06 -1.12
C LYS A 263 -23.84 3.52 -2.52
N LYS A 264 -22.96 4.51 -2.59
CA LYS A 264 -22.47 5.08 -3.86
C LYS A 264 -21.37 4.24 -4.50
N LYS A 265 -20.73 3.35 -3.73
CA LYS A 265 -19.57 2.54 -4.12
C LYS A 265 -18.38 3.38 -4.58
N VAL A 266 -18.07 4.41 -3.81
CA VAL A 266 -16.97 5.35 -4.08
C VAL A 266 -16.14 5.58 -2.83
N VAL A 267 -14.86 5.87 -3.03
CA VAL A 267 -13.94 6.28 -1.98
C VAL A 267 -14.24 7.72 -1.55
N LYS A 268 -14.13 7.96 -0.26
CA LYS A 268 -14.00 9.28 0.35
C LYS A 268 -12.50 9.47 0.63
N PRO A 269 -11.78 10.25 -0.19
CA PRO A 269 -10.35 10.45 0.02
C PRO A 269 -10.07 10.95 1.44
N TRP A 270 -8.98 10.46 2.02
CA TRP A 270 -8.61 10.80 3.40
C TRP A 270 -8.41 12.31 3.57
N THR A 271 -8.79 12.79 4.76
CA THR A 271 -8.55 14.14 5.26
C THR A 271 -8.07 14.06 6.70
N PRO A 272 -7.15 14.94 7.13
CA PRO A 272 -6.67 15.04 8.51
C PRO A 272 -7.76 15.37 9.53
#